data_AF-A0A9X0ACB4-F1
#
_entry.id   AF-A0A9X0ACB4-F1
#
_cell.length_a   1.000
_cell.length_b   1.000
_cell.length_c   1.000
_cell.angle_alpha   90.00
_cell.angle_beta   90.00
_cell.angle_gamma   90.00
#
_symmetry.space_group_name_H-M   'P 1'
#
loop_
_entity.id
_entity.type
_entity.pdbx_description
1 polymer ?
#
loop_
_entity_poly.entity_id
_entity_poly.type
_entity_poly.pdbx_seq_one_letter_code
_entity_poly.pdbx_strand_id
1 'polypeptide(L)'
;MHLPYSQNMDADMDIDNESFVTAETSLPLGASIIEGRKIFTKLENSPEVMNTLAAKLGLSPALKFYDVYSLTELGLFEHIPRPIYALLFIIPLTSAWERIRLAKDMAREPYEQCGADEPIIWFKQIIGGACGTIGLLHCLLNGPAQEYILPGTTLSQLYEKCIPLKPEARAQLLYDNEAFEEAHQSCAELGDTKPPIGKENLGQHFVAFVRGDDGWLWELEGSRVGPVRRGQLEEGEDLLSEHVLKRCIGGLVEMDGGNDYRYSCIALAKDLAQSVSLPLNSLNRGRSVRDEGVPRRGIWDPSYRHPSWSPPPPGHGGKRPVE
;
A
#
# COMPACT_ATOMS: atom_id res chain seq x y z
N MET A 1 55.24 -2.89 -74.73
CA MET A 1 54.41 -2.17 -73.75
C MET A 1 53.39 -3.17 -73.20
N HIS A 2 53.75 -3.98 -72.20
CA HIS A 2 53.64 -3.73 -70.75
C HIS A 2 52.21 -3.51 -70.25
N LEU A 3 51.71 -4.51 -69.52
CA LEU A 3 50.61 -4.44 -68.55
C LEU A 3 50.94 -3.40 -67.45
N PRO A 4 49.94 -2.96 -66.68
CA PRO A 4 49.89 -3.47 -65.31
C PRO A 4 48.47 -3.76 -64.78
N TYR A 5 48.48 -4.14 -63.50
CA TYR A 5 47.58 -4.95 -62.70
C TYR A 5 46.93 -4.12 -61.58
N SER A 6 45.90 -4.70 -60.93
CA SER A 6 45.22 -4.28 -59.68
C SER A 6 44.14 -3.19 -59.85
N GLN A 7 42.96 -3.23 -59.22
CA GLN A 7 42.59 -3.71 -57.88
C GLN A 7 41.12 -4.18 -57.85
N ASN A 8 40.83 -5.08 -56.90
CA ASN A 8 39.53 -5.71 -56.62
C ASN A 8 38.52 -4.80 -55.91
N MET A 9 37.29 -5.33 -55.85
CA MET A 9 36.17 -5.09 -54.91
C MET A 9 35.11 -4.12 -55.42
N ASP A 10 33.98 -4.68 -55.85
CA ASP A 10 32.63 -4.30 -55.41
C ASP A 10 31.59 -5.25 -56.01
N ALA A 11 30.79 -5.89 -55.15
CA ALA A 11 29.37 -6.23 -55.31
C ALA A 11 28.99 -7.40 -54.40
N ASP A 12 28.67 -7.04 -53.15
CA ASP A 12 27.54 -7.48 -52.35
C ASP A 12 27.20 -8.98 -52.32
N MET A 13 27.73 -9.64 -51.29
CA MET A 13 27.11 -10.80 -50.67
C MET A 13 25.97 -10.35 -49.75
N ASP A 14 24.85 -11.06 -49.88
CA ASP A 14 23.67 -11.04 -49.02
C ASP A 14 24.03 -10.98 -47.52
N ILE A 15 23.48 -9.97 -46.84
CA ILE A 15 23.28 -10.01 -45.40
C ILE A 15 21.79 -9.79 -45.18
N ASP A 16 21.10 -10.89 -44.91
CA ASP A 16 19.74 -10.91 -44.39
C ASP A 16 19.65 -10.00 -43.17
N ASN A 17 19.00 -8.87 -43.37
CA ASN A 17 18.61 -7.95 -42.30
C ASN A 17 17.39 -8.58 -41.62
N GLU A 18 17.62 -9.58 -40.76
CA GLU A 18 16.64 -10.02 -39.77
C GLU A 18 16.36 -8.84 -38.83
N SER A 19 15.35 -8.06 -39.22
CA SER A 19 14.66 -7.15 -38.33
C SER A 19 14.20 -7.95 -37.11
N PHE A 20 14.81 -7.69 -35.95
CA PHE A 20 14.27 -8.11 -34.68
C PHE A 20 12.90 -7.46 -34.50
N VAL A 21 11.86 -8.19 -34.89
CA VAL A 21 10.48 -7.90 -34.50
C VAL A 21 10.43 -8.15 -33.00
N THR A 22 10.57 -7.10 -32.19
CA THR A 22 10.18 -7.14 -30.79
C THR A 22 8.70 -7.47 -30.77
N ALA A 23 8.35 -8.66 -30.29
CA ALA A 23 6.96 -9.03 -30.10
C ALA A 23 6.28 -7.97 -29.22
N GLU A 24 5.35 -7.19 -29.80
CA GLU A 24 4.37 -6.45 -29.01
C GLU A 24 3.56 -7.50 -28.25
N THR A 25 3.97 -7.75 -27.01
CA THR A 25 3.17 -8.55 -26.10
C THR A 25 1.91 -7.75 -25.86
N SER A 26 0.79 -8.20 -26.44
CA SER A 26 -0.51 -7.57 -26.25
C SER A 26 -0.88 -7.71 -24.78
N LEU A 27 -0.61 -6.66 -24.01
CA LEU A 27 -1.06 -6.58 -22.63
C LEU A 27 -2.60 -6.46 -22.59
N PRO A 28 -3.25 -6.79 -21.46
CA PRO A 28 -4.64 -6.45 -21.21
C PRO A 28 -4.97 -5.03 -21.66
N LEU A 29 -6.18 -4.84 -22.22
CA LEU A 29 -6.61 -3.59 -22.85
C LEU A 29 -6.25 -2.38 -21.95
N GLY A 30 -5.43 -1.45 -22.45
CA GLY A 30 -5.05 -0.23 -21.72
C GLY A 30 -3.72 -0.28 -20.95
N ALA A 31 -3.07 -1.43 -20.80
CA ALA A 31 -1.69 -1.48 -20.30
C ALA A 31 -0.68 -1.32 -21.45
N SER A 32 0.45 -0.68 -21.16
CA SER A 32 1.50 -0.44 -22.16
C SER A 32 2.89 -0.59 -21.58
N ILE A 33 3.87 -0.87 -22.43
CA ILE A 33 5.30 -0.79 -22.08
C ILE A 33 5.86 0.51 -22.65
N ILE A 34 6.30 1.43 -21.78
CA ILE A 34 6.93 2.69 -22.17
C ILE A 34 8.33 2.73 -21.58
N GLU A 35 9.36 2.91 -22.41
CA GLU A 35 10.77 2.95 -21.98
C GLU A 35 11.16 1.71 -21.14
N GLY A 36 10.64 0.53 -21.51
CA GLY A 36 10.89 -0.75 -20.81
C GLY A 36 10.16 -0.90 -19.48
N ARG A 37 9.21 -0.02 -19.14
CA ARG A 37 8.40 -0.09 -17.92
C ARG A 37 6.94 -0.33 -18.24
N LYS A 38 6.30 -1.24 -17.50
CA LYS A 38 4.85 -1.46 -17.54
C LYS A 38 4.11 -0.26 -16.94
N ILE A 39 3.14 0.26 -17.68
CA ILE A 39 2.32 1.41 -17.34
C ILE A 39 0.85 1.00 -17.43
N PHE A 40 0.12 1.21 -16.34
CA PHE A 40 -1.32 1.05 -16.27
C PHE A 40 -2.05 2.39 -16.44
N THR A 41 -3.32 2.31 -16.80
CA THR A 41 -4.22 3.46 -16.80
C THR A 41 -4.45 3.92 -15.37
N LYS A 42 -4.30 5.22 -15.07
CA LYS A 42 -4.48 5.71 -13.70
C LYS A 42 -5.93 5.54 -13.25
N LEU A 43 -6.12 5.08 -12.01
CA LEU A 43 -7.44 4.99 -11.38
C LEU A 43 -7.81 6.30 -10.68
N GLU A 44 -9.11 6.61 -10.71
CA GLU A 44 -9.72 7.61 -9.85
C GLU A 44 -9.90 7.05 -8.43
N ASN A 45 -9.71 7.88 -7.39
CA ASN A 45 -9.95 7.50 -6.01
C ASN A 45 -11.42 7.75 -5.64
N SER A 46 -12.31 6.89 -6.14
CA SER A 46 -13.74 6.92 -5.82
C SER A 46 -14.21 5.55 -5.29
N PRO A 47 -15.27 5.52 -4.47
CA PRO A 47 -15.86 4.27 -4.01
C PRO A 47 -16.28 3.35 -5.16
N GLU A 48 -16.82 3.87 -6.26
CA GLU A 48 -17.26 3.05 -7.40
C GLU A 48 -16.11 2.25 -8.00
N VAL A 49 -15.00 2.93 -8.32
CA VAL A 49 -13.80 2.31 -8.88
C VAL A 49 -13.18 1.32 -7.89
N MET A 50 -12.98 1.74 -6.64
CA MET A 50 -12.26 0.94 -5.65
C MET A 50 -13.06 -0.26 -5.15
N ASN A 51 -14.39 -0.13 -5.01
CA ASN A 51 -15.25 -1.27 -4.64
C ASN A 51 -15.35 -2.28 -5.76
N THR A 52 -15.49 -1.83 -7.02
CA THR A 52 -15.53 -2.74 -8.17
C THR A 52 -14.23 -3.51 -8.32
N LEU A 53 -13.09 -2.83 -8.17
CA LEU A 53 -11.78 -3.45 -8.21
C LEU A 53 -11.56 -4.42 -7.04
N ALA A 54 -11.92 -4.03 -5.82
CA ALA A 54 -11.82 -4.90 -4.65
C ALA A 54 -12.64 -6.19 -4.82
N ALA A 55 -13.88 -6.08 -5.31
CA ALA A 55 -14.73 -7.24 -5.60
C ALA A 55 -14.14 -8.14 -6.67
N LYS A 56 -13.63 -7.59 -7.79
CA LYS A 56 -12.96 -8.34 -8.86
C LYS A 56 -11.72 -9.10 -8.37
N LEU A 57 -10.94 -8.48 -7.48
CA LEU A 57 -9.76 -9.12 -6.90
C LEU A 57 -10.15 -10.22 -5.90
N GLY A 58 -11.31 -10.10 -5.24
CA GLY A 58 -11.85 -11.13 -4.35
C GLY A 58 -12.09 -10.70 -2.90
N LEU A 59 -12.35 -9.41 -2.67
CA LEU A 59 -12.84 -8.95 -1.36
C LEU A 59 -14.30 -9.36 -1.16
N SER A 60 -14.64 -9.78 0.06
CA SER A 60 -16.04 -10.04 0.45
C SER A 60 -16.91 -8.77 0.31
N PRO A 61 -18.15 -8.89 -0.18
CA PRO A 61 -19.09 -7.77 -0.23
C PRO A 61 -19.50 -7.27 1.17
N ALA A 62 -19.08 -7.96 2.23
CA ALA A 62 -19.26 -7.50 3.60
C ALA A 62 -18.46 -6.21 3.92
N LEU A 63 -17.50 -5.82 3.07
CA LEU A 63 -16.78 -4.56 3.18
C LEU A 63 -16.97 -3.71 1.93
N LYS A 64 -16.93 -2.39 2.10
CA LYS A 64 -16.81 -1.43 1.00
C LYS A 64 -16.15 -0.14 1.44
N PHE A 65 -15.64 0.59 0.47
CA PHE A 65 -15.22 1.97 0.59
C PHE A 65 -16.42 2.90 0.57
N TYR A 66 -16.34 3.93 1.40
CA TYR A 66 -17.26 5.05 1.52
C TYR A 66 -16.52 6.36 1.28
N ASP A 67 -17.18 7.35 0.69
CA ASP A 67 -16.63 8.71 0.61
C ASP A 67 -16.49 9.32 2.00
N VAL A 68 -15.36 9.98 2.24
CA VAL A 68 -15.12 10.81 3.41
C VAL A 68 -15.23 12.27 2.98
N TYR A 69 -16.38 12.88 3.25
CA TYR A 69 -16.71 14.23 2.76
C TYR A 69 -15.96 15.37 3.45
N SER A 70 -15.44 15.14 4.66
CA SER A 70 -14.68 16.13 5.42
C SER A 70 -13.59 15.44 6.22
N LEU A 71 -12.55 16.15 6.61
CA LEU A 71 -11.51 15.63 7.52
C LEU A 71 -11.54 16.34 8.88
N THR A 72 -12.45 17.30 9.04
CA THR A 72 -12.56 18.18 10.21
C THR A 72 -13.95 18.15 10.84
N GLU A 73 -15.00 17.91 10.06
CA GLU A 73 -16.38 17.89 10.52
C GLU A 73 -16.85 16.47 10.83
N LEU A 74 -16.70 16.05 12.09
CA LEU A 74 -17.00 14.68 12.53
C LEU A 74 -18.46 14.23 12.26
N GLY A 75 -19.41 15.18 12.24
CA GLY A 75 -20.82 14.89 11.93
C GLY A 75 -21.06 14.42 10.49
N LEU A 76 -20.09 14.60 9.58
CA LEU A 76 -20.16 14.11 8.21
C LEU A 76 -19.64 12.67 8.07
N PHE A 77 -19.41 11.95 9.17
CA PHE A 77 -18.98 10.54 9.18
C PHE A 77 -20.11 9.55 9.53
N GLU A 78 -21.30 10.05 9.88
CA GLU A 78 -22.40 9.23 10.39
C GLU A 78 -22.88 8.15 9.39
N HIS A 79 -22.67 8.36 8.10
CA HIS A 79 -23.00 7.39 7.05
C HIS A 79 -22.00 6.22 6.95
N ILE A 80 -20.82 6.35 7.57
CA ILE A 80 -19.76 5.34 7.52
C ILE A 80 -19.79 4.49 8.79
N PRO A 81 -20.11 3.19 8.70
CA PRO A 81 -20.15 2.33 9.87
C PRO A 81 -18.77 2.15 10.49
N ARG A 82 -18.75 2.00 11.81
CA ARG A 82 -17.54 1.85 12.62
C ARG A 82 -17.34 0.37 12.98
N PRO A 83 -16.09 -0.12 13.11
CA PRO A 83 -14.83 0.61 13.00
C PRO A 83 -14.37 0.78 11.54
N ILE A 84 -13.50 1.76 11.32
CA ILE A 84 -12.82 1.98 10.03
C ILE A 84 -11.55 1.13 9.93
N TYR A 85 -11.43 0.36 8.84
CA TYR A 85 -10.35 -0.60 8.66
C TYR A 85 -9.14 -0.02 7.92
N ALA A 86 -9.40 0.86 6.96
CA ALA A 86 -8.36 1.56 6.22
C ALA A 86 -8.88 2.91 5.71
N LEU A 87 -7.97 3.86 5.50
CA LEU A 87 -8.21 5.06 4.71
C LEU A 87 -7.33 5.06 3.48
N LEU A 88 -7.89 5.45 2.33
CA LEU A 88 -7.13 5.63 1.10
C LEU A 88 -7.25 7.09 0.65
N PHE A 89 -6.13 7.79 0.68
CA PHE A 89 -6.03 9.19 0.31
C PHE A 89 -5.40 9.36 -1.06
N ILE A 90 -5.86 10.36 -1.81
CA ILE A 90 -5.02 11.11 -2.73
C ILE A 90 -4.57 12.38 -2.03
N ILE A 91 -3.26 12.62 -1.96
CA ILE A 91 -2.67 13.82 -1.37
C ILE A 91 -1.97 14.65 -2.46
N PRO A 92 -2.21 15.99 -2.53
CA PRO A 92 -1.40 16.87 -3.35
C PRO A 92 0.03 16.89 -2.82
N LEU A 93 0.97 16.57 -3.70
CA LEU A 93 2.41 16.62 -3.48
C LEU A 93 2.89 18.02 -3.84
N THR A 94 2.63 18.99 -2.95
CA THR A 94 3.20 20.33 -3.13
C THR A 94 4.72 20.25 -3.09
N SER A 95 5.42 21.15 -3.79
CA SER A 95 6.89 21.09 -3.85
C SER A 95 7.55 21.19 -2.48
N ALA A 96 6.91 21.84 -1.50
CA ALA A 96 7.38 21.87 -0.12
C ALA A 96 7.28 20.50 0.54
N TRP A 97 6.11 19.85 0.39
CA TRP A 97 5.88 18.50 0.91
C TRP A 97 6.80 17.47 0.25
N GLU A 98 6.99 17.55 -1.06
CA GLU A 98 7.89 16.68 -1.81
C GLU A 98 9.32 16.75 -1.26
N ARG A 99 9.85 17.96 -1.05
CA ARG A 99 11.22 18.13 -0.51
C ARG A 99 11.37 17.52 0.88
N ILE A 100 10.39 17.75 1.77
CA ILE A 100 10.44 17.20 3.13
C ILE A 100 10.32 15.68 3.11
N ARG A 101 9.41 15.16 2.29
CA ARG A 101 9.23 13.72 2.09
C ARG A 101 10.53 13.09 1.60
N LEU A 102 11.14 13.63 0.54
CA LEU A 102 12.39 13.13 -0.02
C LEU A 102 13.53 13.21 0.99
N ALA A 103 13.67 14.32 1.74
CA ALA A 103 14.70 14.44 2.77
C ALA A 103 14.54 13.40 3.89
N LYS A 104 13.29 13.12 4.32
CA LYS A 104 12.99 12.07 5.30
C LYS A 104 13.28 10.68 4.75
N ASP A 105 12.93 10.41 3.50
CA ASP A 105 13.17 9.13 2.85
C ASP A 105 14.68 8.89 2.61
N MET A 106 15.45 9.91 2.26
CA MET A 106 16.92 9.84 2.10
C MET A 106 17.65 9.54 3.42
N ALA A 107 17.03 9.86 4.56
CA ALA A 107 17.60 9.59 5.89
C ALA A 107 17.29 8.17 6.40
N ARG A 108 16.61 7.34 5.61
CA ARG A 108 16.16 6.00 5.99
C ARG A 108 16.75 4.96 5.06
N GLU A 109 17.12 3.82 5.62
CA GLU A 109 17.42 2.65 4.81
C GLU A 109 16.15 2.13 4.12
N PRO A 110 16.27 1.55 2.91
CA PRO A 110 15.18 0.84 2.27
C PRO A 110 14.57 -0.23 3.19
N TYR A 111 13.25 -0.32 3.18
CA TYR A 111 12.55 -1.37 3.91
C TYR A 111 12.79 -2.71 3.21
N GLU A 112 13.19 -3.72 3.98
CA GLU A 112 13.63 -5.03 3.49
C GLU A 112 12.93 -6.18 4.22
N GLN A 113 11.95 -5.88 5.07
CA GLN A 113 11.32 -6.90 5.90
C GLN A 113 10.22 -7.68 5.17
N CYS A 114 10.04 -8.92 5.60
CA CYS A 114 9.08 -9.88 5.08
C CYS A 114 8.84 -10.98 6.11
N GLY A 115 7.78 -11.77 5.90
CA GLY A 115 7.41 -12.88 6.77
C GLY A 115 6.09 -12.66 7.49
N ALA A 116 5.57 -13.73 8.09
CA ALA A 116 4.27 -13.72 8.76
C ALA A 116 4.26 -12.94 10.09
N ASP A 117 5.43 -12.61 10.63
CA ASP A 117 5.59 -11.87 11.89
C ASP A 117 5.67 -10.34 11.66
N GLU A 118 5.70 -9.89 10.40
CA GLU A 118 5.70 -8.47 10.09
C GLU A 118 4.33 -7.84 10.37
N PRO A 119 4.27 -6.66 11.03
CA PRO A 119 3.00 -6.06 11.44
C PRO A 119 2.16 -5.52 10.27
N ILE A 120 2.78 -5.40 9.08
CA ILE A 120 2.20 -4.87 7.86
C ILE A 120 2.81 -5.55 6.62
N ILE A 121 2.05 -5.55 5.53
CA ILE A 121 2.46 -5.88 4.17
C ILE A 121 2.51 -4.59 3.35
N TRP A 122 3.71 -4.22 2.90
CA TRP A 122 3.95 -3.05 2.05
C TRP A 122 4.46 -3.45 0.66
N PHE A 123 3.91 -2.85 -0.39
CA PHE A 123 4.28 -3.08 -1.78
C PHE A 123 5.01 -1.86 -2.33
N LYS A 124 6.26 -2.09 -2.76
CA LYS A 124 7.00 -1.15 -3.60
C LYS A 124 6.27 -1.02 -4.94
N GLN A 125 6.01 0.21 -5.39
CA GLN A 125 5.42 0.43 -6.70
C GLN A 125 6.51 0.48 -7.77
N ILE A 126 6.44 -0.45 -8.73
CA ILE A 126 7.30 -0.46 -9.93
C ILE A 126 6.51 -0.30 -11.25
N ILE A 127 5.19 -0.47 -11.19
CA ILE A 127 4.28 -0.28 -12.32
C ILE A 127 3.81 1.18 -12.35
N GLY A 128 4.01 1.87 -13.46
CA GLY A 128 3.53 3.23 -13.64
C GLY A 128 2.01 3.28 -13.65
N GLY A 129 1.40 4.33 -13.09
CA GLY A 129 -0.07 4.48 -13.04
C GLY A 129 -0.80 3.57 -12.04
N ALA A 130 -0.16 2.52 -11.52
CA ALA A 130 -0.78 1.56 -10.61
C ALA A 130 -0.93 2.04 -9.15
N CYS A 131 -0.60 3.30 -8.83
CA CYS A 131 -0.59 3.80 -7.45
C CYS A 131 -1.92 3.62 -6.72
N GLY A 132 -3.05 3.78 -7.42
CA GLY A 132 -4.38 3.53 -6.87
C GLY A 132 -4.59 2.09 -6.41
N THR A 133 -4.21 1.11 -7.22
CA THR A 133 -4.35 -0.30 -6.86
C THR A 133 -3.31 -0.76 -5.85
N ILE A 134 -2.10 -0.22 -5.89
CA ILE A 134 -1.11 -0.47 -4.82
C ILE A 134 -1.65 0.06 -3.48
N GLY A 135 -2.22 1.26 -3.46
CA GLY A 135 -2.91 1.81 -2.30
C GLY A 135 -4.10 0.93 -1.85
N LEU A 136 -4.90 0.44 -2.79
CA LEU A 136 -5.97 -0.52 -2.49
C LEU A 136 -5.44 -1.80 -1.82
N LEU A 137 -4.39 -2.43 -2.37
CA LEU A 137 -3.79 -3.62 -1.76
C LEU A 137 -3.26 -3.34 -0.35
N HIS A 138 -2.66 -2.18 -0.12
CA HIS A 138 -2.27 -1.77 1.23
C HIS A 138 -3.47 -1.70 2.19
N CYS A 139 -4.64 -1.23 1.75
CA CYS A 139 -5.85 -1.23 2.56
C CYS A 139 -6.39 -2.64 2.82
N LEU A 140 -6.39 -3.53 1.81
CA LEU A 140 -7.06 -4.82 1.89
C LEU A 140 -6.23 -5.92 2.57
N LEU A 141 -4.90 -5.86 2.45
CA LEU A 141 -3.99 -6.91 2.91
C LEU A 141 -3.43 -6.65 4.31
N ASN A 142 -3.92 -5.63 5.01
CA ASN A 142 -3.45 -5.23 6.34
C ASN A 142 -4.61 -5.06 7.31
N GLY A 143 -4.34 -5.32 8.59
CA GLY A 143 -5.31 -5.14 9.67
C GLY A 143 -6.57 -5.99 9.49
N PRO A 144 -7.71 -5.59 10.09
CA PRO A 144 -8.93 -6.40 10.09
C PRO A 144 -9.53 -6.70 8.71
N ALA A 145 -9.19 -5.90 7.68
CA ALA A 145 -9.70 -6.11 6.32
C ALA A 145 -9.25 -7.45 5.72
N GLN A 146 -8.09 -7.94 6.13
CA GLN A 146 -7.51 -9.19 5.64
C GLN A 146 -8.43 -10.41 5.90
N GLU A 147 -9.21 -10.39 6.98
CA GLU A 147 -10.15 -11.47 7.33
C GLU A 147 -11.31 -11.62 6.33
N TYR A 148 -11.51 -10.61 5.46
CA TYR A 148 -12.59 -10.54 4.49
C TYR A 148 -12.16 -10.94 3.08
N ILE A 149 -10.93 -11.42 2.90
CA ILE A 149 -10.44 -11.93 1.63
C ILE A 149 -11.07 -13.30 1.33
N LEU A 150 -11.74 -13.43 0.19
CA LEU A 150 -12.40 -14.67 -0.20
C LEU A 150 -11.37 -15.71 -0.68
N PRO A 151 -11.48 -16.98 -0.26
CA PRO A 151 -10.51 -18.01 -0.64
C PRO A 151 -10.57 -18.34 -2.13
N GLY A 152 -9.42 -18.68 -2.71
CA GLY A 152 -9.29 -19.09 -4.13
C GLY A 152 -9.30 -17.94 -5.13
N THR A 153 -9.47 -16.70 -4.67
CA THR A 153 -9.45 -15.49 -5.50
C THR A 153 -8.04 -14.96 -5.74
N THR A 154 -7.88 -14.06 -6.72
CA THR A 154 -6.61 -13.36 -7.01
C THR A 154 -6.03 -12.71 -5.76
N LEU A 155 -6.86 -12.04 -4.96
CA LEU A 155 -6.45 -11.38 -3.72
C LEU A 155 -5.93 -12.37 -2.69
N SER A 156 -6.58 -13.52 -2.51
CA SER A 156 -6.11 -14.57 -1.58
C SER A 156 -4.77 -15.15 -2.01
N GLN A 157 -4.57 -15.38 -3.30
CA GLN A 157 -3.31 -15.91 -3.84
C GLN A 157 -2.19 -14.88 -3.72
N LEU A 158 -2.48 -13.59 -3.97
CA LEU A 158 -1.52 -12.50 -3.77
C LEU A 158 -1.12 -12.39 -2.30
N TYR A 159 -2.09 -12.46 -1.38
CA TYR A 159 -1.83 -12.43 0.06
C TYR A 159 -0.90 -13.58 0.49
N GLU A 160 -1.21 -14.82 0.12
CA GLU A 160 -0.39 -15.98 0.49
C GLU A 160 1.03 -15.92 -0.09
N LYS A 161 1.17 -15.51 -1.36
CA LYS A 161 2.46 -15.45 -2.06
C LYS A 161 3.33 -14.28 -1.63
N CYS A 162 2.75 -13.16 -1.18
CA CYS A 162 3.51 -11.94 -0.89
C CYS A 162 4.19 -11.95 0.47
N ILE A 163 3.66 -12.72 1.44
CA ILE A 163 4.16 -12.81 2.82
C ILE A 163 5.67 -13.13 2.88
N PRO A 164 6.19 -14.20 2.24
CA PRO A 164 7.61 -14.54 2.34
C PRO A 164 8.52 -13.66 1.47
N LEU A 165 7.97 -12.76 0.66
CA LEU A 165 8.75 -11.98 -0.30
C LEU A 165 9.17 -10.64 0.28
N LYS A 166 10.43 -10.28 0.05
CA LYS A 166 10.95 -8.92 0.23
C LYS A 166 10.32 -7.94 -0.76
N PRO A 167 10.34 -6.63 -0.50
CA PRO A 167 9.58 -5.64 -1.28
C PRO A 167 9.81 -5.65 -2.79
N GLU A 168 11.03 -5.86 -3.27
CA GLU A 168 11.35 -5.92 -4.71
C GLU A 168 10.70 -7.14 -5.37
N ALA A 169 10.88 -8.32 -4.76
CA ALA A 169 10.26 -9.56 -5.25
C ALA A 169 8.73 -9.51 -5.14
N ARG A 170 8.22 -8.85 -4.09
CA ARG A 170 6.79 -8.61 -3.89
C ARG A 170 6.20 -7.67 -4.95
N ALA A 171 6.95 -6.67 -5.38
CA ALA A 171 6.58 -5.80 -6.49
C ALA A 171 6.59 -6.55 -7.82
N GLN A 172 7.59 -7.41 -8.04
CA GLN A 172 7.68 -8.27 -9.22
C GLN A 172 6.51 -9.25 -9.30
N LEU A 173 6.08 -9.81 -8.16
CA LEU A 173 4.86 -10.64 -8.09
C LEU A 173 3.62 -9.92 -8.66
N LEU A 174 3.48 -8.60 -8.43
CA LEU A 174 2.39 -7.82 -9.02
C LEU A 174 2.62 -7.52 -10.49
N TYR A 175 3.87 -7.23 -10.87
CA TYR A 175 4.25 -6.96 -12.26
C TYR A 175 3.92 -8.13 -13.18
N ASP A 176 4.15 -9.36 -12.73
CA ASP A 176 3.94 -10.57 -13.52
C ASP A 176 2.50 -11.14 -13.43
N ASN A 177 1.60 -10.50 -12.67
CA ASN A 177 0.26 -11.02 -12.42
C ASN A 177 -0.77 -10.47 -13.42
N GLU A 178 -1.10 -11.28 -14.44
CA GLU A 178 -2.07 -10.93 -15.47
C GLU A 178 -3.49 -10.69 -14.93
N ALA A 179 -3.95 -11.49 -13.97
CA ALA A 179 -5.30 -11.33 -13.39
C ALA A 179 -5.43 -10.03 -12.58
N PHE A 180 -4.34 -9.60 -11.93
CA PHE A 180 -4.25 -8.32 -11.25
C PHE A 180 -4.30 -7.15 -12.25
N GLU A 181 -3.56 -7.27 -13.35
CA GLU A 181 -3.55 -6.30 -14.45
C GLU A 181 -4.92 -6.17 -15.13
N GLU A 182 -5.56 -7.30 -15.47
CA GLU A 182 -6.89 -7.32 -16.07
C GLU A 182 -7.94 -6.69 -15.15
N ALA A 183 -7.93 -7.06 -13.86
CA ALA A 183 -8.84 -6.48 -12.88
C ALA A 183 -8.69 -4.96 -12.81
N HIS A 184 -7.45 -4.47 -12.72
CA HIS A 184 -7.12 -3.05 -12.71
C HIS A 184 -7.66 -2.33 -13.94
N GLN A 185 -7.28 -2.79 -15.13
CA GLN A 185 -7.62 -2.10 -16.38
C GLN A 185 -9.12 -2.08 -16.64
N SER A 186 -9.84 -3.15 -16.26
CA SER A 186 -11.30 -3.21 -16.40
C SER A 186 -12.06 -2.20 -15.53
N CYS A 187 -11.39 -1.56 -14.56
CA CYS A 187 -11.96 -0.55 -13.69
C CYS A 187 -11.49 0.88 -14.00
N ALA A 188 -10.54 1.05 -14.91
CA ALA A 188 -9.89 2.34 -15.12
C ALA A 188 -10.80 3.39 -15.79
N GLU A 189 -11.84 2.95 -16.51
CA GLU A 189 -12.82 3.81 -17.18
C GLU A 189 -14.12 3.98 -16.37
N LEU A 190 -14.20 3.45 -15.15
CA LEU A 190 -15.39 3.58 -14.30
C LEU A 190 -15.46 4.92 -13.55
N GLY A 191 -14.39 5.71 -13.54
CA GLY A 191 -14.37 7.00 -12.87
C GLY A 191 -15.18 8.06 -13.63
N ASP A 192 -15.61 9.10 -12.91
CA ASP A 192 -16.32 10.25 -13.50
C ASP A 192 -15.39 11.13 -14.34
N THR A 193 -14.08 11.00 -14.13
CA THR A 193 -13.06 11.74 -14.85
C THR A 193 -12.32 10.87 -15.86
N LYS A 194 -11.95 11.47 -16.99
CA LYS A 194 -11.08 10.80 -17.95
C LYS A 194 -9.69 10.61 -17.34
N PRO A 195 -9.10 9.40 -17.43
CA PRO A 195 -7.74 9.17 -16.98
C PRO A 195 -6.76 10.17 -17.66
N PRO A 196 -5.76 10.69 -16.92
CA PRO A 196 -4.76 11.58 -17.51
C PRO A 196 -4.00 10.86 -18.63
N ILE A 197 -3.75 11.55 -19.74
CA ILE A 197 -3.03 10.97 -20.88
C ILE A 197 -1.53 11.22 -20.71
N GLY A 198 -0.73 10.16 -20.80
CA GLY A 198 0.74 10.25 -20.84
C GLY A 198 1.40 10.64 -19.51
N LYS A 199 2.49 11.43 -19.58
CA LYS A 199 3.32 11.84 -18.43
C LYS A 199 2.70 12.99 -17.60
N GLU A 200 1.42 13.31 -17.76
CA GLU A 200 0.76 14.32 -16.92
C GLU A 200 0.81 13.88 -15.45
N ASN A 201 1.79 14.43 -14.74
CA ASN A 201 2.02 14.20 -13.35
C ASN A 201 1.20 15.26 -12.62
N LEU A 202 -0.02 14.91 -12.22
CA LEU A 202 -0.90 15.80 -11.47
C LEU A 202 -0.34 16.19 -10.09
N GLY A 203 0.87 15.70 -9.73
CA GLY A 203 1.48 15.91 -8.44
C GLY A 203 0.64 15.28 -7.33
N GLN A 204 -0.02 14.16 -7.59
CA GLN A 204 -0.91 13.49 -6.66
C GLN A 204 -0.42 12.07 -6.40
N HIS A 205 -0.52 11.61 -5.16
CA HIS A 205 -0.08 10.27 -4.78
C HIS A 205 -1.09 9.59 -3.86
N PHE A 206 -1.20 8.27 -4.03
CA PHE A 206 -2.05 7.43 -3.21
C PHE A 206 -1.32 7.04 -1.93
N VAL A 207 -2.00 7.22 -0.80
CA VAL A 207 -1.49 6.88 0.52
C VAL A 207 -2.55 6.11 1.28
N ALA A 208 -2.22 4.89 1.69
CA ALA A 208 -3.08 4.10 2.57
C ALA A 208 -2.67 4.30 4.03
N PHE A 209 -3.64 4.50 4.91
CA PHE A 209 -3.45 4.45 6.35
C PHE A 209 -4.18 3.25 6.92
N VAL A 210 -3.47 2.43 7.69
CA VAL A 210 -4.00 1.19 8.28
C VAL A 210 -3.51 1.02 9.71
N ARG A 211 -4.25 0.24 10.48
CA ARG A 211 -3.79 -0.29 11.77
C ARG A 211 -2.99 -1.56 11.50
N GLY A 212 -1.73 -1.57 11.92
CA GLY A 212 -0.90 -2.78 11.90
C GLY A 212 -1.24 -3.73 13.05
N ASP A 213 -0.79 -4.97 12.95
CA ASP A 213 -1.04 -6.00 13.97
C ASP A 213 -0.34 -5.70 15.30
N ASP A 214 0.68 -4.82 15.26
CA ASP A 214 1.35 -4.25 16.43
C ASP A 214 0.55 -3.12 17.11
N GLY A 215 -0.64 -2.78 16.60
CA GLY A 215 -1.50 -1.73 17.12
C GLY A 215 -1.07 -0.32 16.72
N TRP A 216 -0.08 -0.18 15.84
CA TRP A 216 0.37 1.13 15.35
C TRP A 216 -0.41 1.58 14.12
N LEU A 217 -0.51 2.90 13.96
CA LEU A 217 -0.91 3.53 12.71
C LEU A 217 0.26 3.49 11.73
N TRP A 218 0.00 2.97 10.54
CA TRP A 218 0.97 2.88 9.46
C TRP A 218 0.50 3.65 8.24
N GLU A 219 1.43 4.37 7.63
CA GLU A 219 1.30 5.01 6.32
C GLU A 219 2.03 4.18 5.28
N LEU A 220 1.28 3.76 4.26
CA LEU A 220 1.73 2.86 3.21
C LEU A 220 1.59 3.54 1.84
N GLU A 221 2.72 4.09 1.36
CA GLU A 221 2.84 4.70 0.03
C GLU A 221 3.86 3.91 -0.79
N GLY A 222 3.46 3.40 -1.96
CA GLY A 222 4.32 2.51 -2.76
C GLY A 222 5.52 3.20 -3.42
N SER A 223 5.50 4.53 -3.54
CA SER A 223 6.56 5.32 -4.17
C SER A 223 7.73 5.67 -3.23
N ARG A 224 7.63 5.29 -1.94
CA ARG A 224 8.65 5.57 -0.92
C ARG A 224 9.72 4.48 -0.81
N VAL A 225 10.66 4.71 0.10
CA VAL A 225 11.68 3.73 0.52
C VAL A 225 11.11 2.66 1.46
N GLY A 226 9.91 2.87 2.03
CA GLY A 226 9.25 1.91 2.90
C GLY A 226 8.05 2.50 3.68
N PRO A 227 7.32 1.66 4.42
CA PRO A 227 6.18 2.06 5.24
C PRO A 227 6.61 3.01 6.37
N VAL A 228 5.72 3.90 6.81
CA VAL A 228 6.01 4.89 7.87
C VAL A 228 5.10 4.65 9.07
N ARG A 229 5.69 4.45 10.24
CA ARG A 229 4.96 4.35 11.51
C ARG A 229 4.58 5.75 12.00
N ARG A 230 3.30 6.01 12.26
CA ARG A 230 2.74 7.35 12.54
C ARG A 230 2.25 7.56 13.98
N GLY A 231 2.37 6.55 14.84
CA GLY A 231 1.97 6.62 16.25
C GLY A 231 1.14 5.41 16.67
N GLN A 232 1.10 5.13 17.97
CA GLN A 232 0.29 4.03 18.51
C GLN A 232 -1.17 4.45 18.59
N LEU A 233 -2.09 3.57 18.19
CA LEU A 233 -3.52 3.81 18.35
C LEU A 233 -3.97 3.43 19.77
N GLU A 234 -4.78 4.28 20.38
CA GLU A 234 -5.34 4.04 21.71
C GLU A 234 -6.55 3.10 21.67
N GLU A 235 -6.95 2.59 22.83
CA GLU A 235 -8.12 1.71 22.92
C GLU A 235 -9.40 2.48 22.55
N GLY A 236 -10.19 1.92 21.62
CA GLY A 236 -11.40 2.56 21.11
C GLY A 236 -11.17 3.62 20.02
N GLU A 237 -9.92 3.96 19.69
CA GLU A 237 -9.63 4.78 18.51
C GLU A 237 -9.79 3.98 17.21
N ASP A 238 -10.26 4.66 16.17
CA ASP A 238 -10.10 4.18 14.80
C ASP A 238 -9.57 5.28 13.89
N LEU A 239 -9.47 4.97 12.59
CA LEU A 239 -8.82 5.82 11.61
C LEU A 239 -9.49 7.18 11.34
N LEU A 240 -10.79 7.37 11.61
CA LEU A 240 -11.42 8.71 11.52
C LEU A 240 -11.54 9.43 12.87
N SER A 241 -10.94 8.90 13.94
CA SER A 241 -10.81 9.68 15.18
C SER A 241 -10.01 10.96 14.90
N GLU A 242 -10.41 12.09 15.50
CA GLU A 242 -9.80 13.41 15.25
C GLU A 242 -8.27 13.38 15.41
N HIS A 243 -7.78 12.72 16.46
CA HIS A 243 -6.35 12.57 16.74
C HIS A 243 -5.61 11.76 15.66
N VAL A 244 -6.24 10.70 15.16
CA VAL A 244 -5.68 9.85 14.11
C VAL A 244 -5.63 10.59 12.78
N LEU A 245 -6.70 11.30 12.42
CA LEU A 245 -6.72 12.16 11.24
C LEU A 245 -5.62 13.23 11.30
N LYS A 246 -5.43 13.90 12.44
CA LYS A 246 -4.30 14.84 12.63
C LYS A 246 -2.94 14.18 12.41
N ARG A 247 -2.76 12.92 12.79
CA ARG A 247 -1.49 12.19 12.51
C ARG A 247 -1.34 11.80 11.03
N CYS A 248 -2.44 11.53 10.34
CA CYS A 248 -2.45 11.22 8.91
C CYS A 248 -2.11 12.45 8.05
N ILE A 249 -2.81 13.57 8.27
CA ILE A 249 -2.80 14.73 7.38
C ILE A 249 -2.35 16.05 8.04
N GLY A 250 -2.10 16.09 9.35
CA GLY A 250 -1.86 17.35 10.07
C GLY A 250 -0.67 18.14 9.53
N GLY A 251 0.41 17.44 9.16
CA GLY A 251 1.58 18.08 8.54
C GLY A 251 1.33 18.61 7.12
N LEU A 252 0.25 18.18 6.43
CA LEU A 252 -0.11 18.66 5.10
C LEU A 252 -0.97 19.93 5.20
N VAL A 253 -2.01 19.90 6.03
CA VAL A 253 -2.98 21.00 6.19
C VAL A 253 -2.31 22.26 6.74
N GLU A 254 -1.39 22.11 7.69
CA GLU A 254 -0.65 23.23 8.29
C GLU A 254 0.37 23.86 7.33
N MET A 255 0.96 23.07 6.43
CA MET A 255 2.07 23.50 5.57
C MET A 255 1.63 24.22 4.30
N ASP A 256 0.50 23.82 3.71
CA ASP A 256 0.02 24.44 2.47
C ASP A 256 -0.83 25.69 2.74
N GLY A 257 -1.03 26.07 4.02
CA GLY A 257 -1.85 27.21 4.42
C GLY A 257 -3.30 27.12 3.93
N GLY A 258 -3.75 25.90 3.60
CA GLY A 258 -5.05 25.66 2.96
C GLY A 258 -5.14 26.13 1.50
N ASN A 259 -4.07 26.09 0.70
CA ASN A 259 -4.13 26.57 -0.69
C ASN A 259 -4.34 25.48 -1.76
N ASP A 260 -4.08 24.20 -1.48
CA ASP A 260 -4.38 23.09 -2.42
C ASP A 260 -5.38 22.11 -1.80
N TYR A 261 -6.64 22.23 -2.20
CA TYR A 261 -7.76 21.42 -1.73
C TYR A 261 -7.97 20.14 -2.54
N ARG A 262 -7.06 19.78 -3.45
CA ARG A 262 -7.22 18.62 -4.35
C ARG A 262 -6.78 17.31 -3.69
N TYR A 263 -7.26 17.07 -2.47
CA TYR A 263 -7.18 15.77 -1.83
C TYR A 263 -8.53 15.05 -1.93
N SER A 264 -8.49 13.73 -1.91
CA SER A 264 -9.69 12.90 -1.73
C SER A 264 -9.39 11.80 -0.71
N CYS A 265 -10.43 11.34 -0.02
CA CYS A 265 -10.31 10.29 0.98
C CYS A 265 -11.53 9.37 0.88
N ILE A 266 -11.25 8.06 0.88
CA ILE A 266 -12.28 7.04 1.03
C ILE A 266 -11.91 6.13 2.21
N ALA A 267 -12.93 5.64 2.91
CA ALA A 267 -12.78 4.81 4.10
C ALA A 267 -13.33 3.41 3.88
N LEU A 268 -12.55 2.38 4.18
CA LEU A 268 -12.98 0.99 4.16
C LEU A 268 -13.68 0.63 5.47
N ALA A 269 -14.93 0.18 5.38
CA ALA A 269 -15.72 -0.26 6.51
C ALA A 269 -16.68 -1.40 6.12
N LYS A 270 -17.42 -1.94 7.09
CA LYS A 270 -18.45 -2.95 6.83
C LYS A 270 -19.57 -2.40 5.97
N ASP A 271 -20.11 -3.19 5.05
CA ASP A 271 -21.38 -2.89 4.40
C ASP A 271 -22.54 -3.43 5.23
N LEU A 272 -23.29 -2.53 5.89
CA LEU A 272 -24.46 -2.92 6.70
C LEU A 272 -25.63 -3.47 5.86
N ALA A 273 -25.65 -3.20 4.55
CA ALA A 273 -26.68 -3.74 3.65
C ALA A 273 -26.46 -5.21 3.30
N GLN A 274 -25.23 -5.71 3.49
CA GLN A 274 -24.86 -7.08 3.17
C GLN A 274 -24.87 -7.91 4.46
N SER A 275 -25.94 -8.68 4.68
CA SER A 275 -26.03 -9.65 5.78
C SER A 275 -25.12 -10.84 5.49
N VAL A 276 -23.82 -10.69 5.71
CA VAL A 276 -22.88 -11.79 5.47
C VAL A 276 -22.59 -12.48 6.79
N SER A 277 -23.17 -13.67 6.97
CA SER A 277 -22.60 -14.68 7.85
C SER A 277 -21.21 -15.01 7.30
N LEU A 278 -20.15 -14.57 7.99
CA LEU A 278 -18.79 -15.01 7.65
C LEU A 278 -18.80 -16.54 7.52
N PRO A 279 -18.29 -17.13 6.43
CA PRO A 279 -18.22 -18.58 6.33
C PRO A 279 -17.43 -19.09 7.54
N LEU A 280 -18.05 -19.95 8.35
CA LEU A 280 -17.54 -20.48 9.62
C LEU A 280 -16.10 -21.06 9.56
N ASN A 281 -15.58 -21.28 8.35
CA ASN A 281 -14.24 -21.81 8.11
C ASN A 281 -13.12 -20.75 8.00
N SER A 282 -13.41 -19.44 8.03
CA SER A 282 -12.35 -18.40 8.02
C SER A 282 -11.66 -18.22 9.38
N LEU A 283 -12.27 -18.67 10.48
CA LEU A 283 -11.68 -18.58 11.83
C LEU A 283 -10.55 -19.59 12.11
N ASN A 284 -10.30 -20.56 11.21
CA ASN A 284 -9.28 -21.59 11.39
C ASN A 284 -8.01 -21.38 10.56
N ARG A 285 -7.91 -20.28 9.81
CA ARG A 285 -6.68 -19.96 9.07
C ARG A 285 -5.80 -19.09 9.97
N GLY A 286 -4.97 -19.73 10.81
CA GLY A 286 -3.88 -19.05 11.52
C GLY A 286 -3.97 -18.99 13.05
N ARG A 287 -4.95 -19.62 13.71
CA ARG A 287 -4.72 -20.03 15.11
C ARG A 287 -3.72 -21.17 15.09
N SER A 288 -2.44 -20.82 15.24
CA SER A 288 -1.47 -21.74 15.84
C SER A 288 -2.15 -22.38 17.05
N VAL A 289 -2.11 -23.71 17.12
CA VAL A 289 -2.62 -24.51 18.24
C VAL A 289 -1.83 -24.12 19.50
N ARG A 290 -2.20 -23.01 20.13
CA ARG A 290 -1.64 -22.45 21.35
C ARG A 290 -2.71 -21.58 22.03
N ASP A 291 -3.84 -22.18 22.38
CA ASP A 291 -4.78 -21.50 23.29
C ASP A 291 -5.64 -22.48 24.11
N GLU A 292 -5.10 -23.65 24.43
CA GLU A 292 -5.60 -24.43 25.57
C GLU A 292 -4.51 -24.50 26.64
N GLY A 293 -4.66 -23.65 27.67
CA GLY A 293 -4.07 -23.92 28.98
C GLY A 293 -2.99 -22.97 29.52
N VAL A 294 -2.69 -21.83 28.91
CA VAL A 294 -1.74 -20.86 29.51
C VAL A 294 -2.36 -19.45 29.55
N PRO A 295 -2.55 -18.83 30.73
CA PRO A 295 -3.06 -17.46 30.82
C PRO A 295 -2.11 -16.48 30.11
N ARG A 296 -2.68 -15.51 29.39
CA ARG A 296 -1.93 -14.43 28.73
C ARG A 296 -1.07 -13.70 29.78
N ARG A 297 0.25 -13.70 29.55
CA ARG A 297 1.22 -12.96 30.39
C ARG A 297 0.97 -11.47 30.20
N GLY A 298 0.55 -10.80 31.26
CA GLY A 298 0.33 -9.34 31.28
C GLY A 298 1.64 -8.55 31.45
N ILE A 299 1.52 -7.24 31.26
CA ILE A 299 2.57 -6.19 31.26
C ILE A 299 3.37 -6.06 32.59
N TRP A 300 3.19 -6.97 33.55
CA TRP A 300 4.00 -7.07 34.76
C TRP A 300 4.46 -8.52 34.98
N ASP A 301 5.37 -8.99 34.12
CA ASP A 301 6.17 -10.19 34.39
C ASP A 301 7.57 -9.75 34.87
N PRO A 302 7.90 -9.92 36.17
CA PRO A 302 9.19 -9.52 36.75
C PRO A 302 10.39 -10.34 36.27
N SER A 303 10.20 -11.33 35.39
CA SER A 303 11.23 -12.29 35.00
C SER A 303 12.00 -11.95 33.72
N TYR A 304 11.70 -10.84 33.03
CA TYR A 304 12.45 -10.43 31.84
C TYR A 304 13.75 -9.68 32.21
N ARG A 305 14.90 -10.36 32.13
CA ARG A 305 16.23 -9.71 32.11
C ARG A 305 16.73 -9.60 30.68
N HIS A 306 16.94 -8.37 30.20
CA HIS A 306 17.67 -8.09 28.97
C HIS A 306 19.19 -8.30 29.18
N PRO A 307 19.92 -8.97 28.26
CA PRO A 307 21.34 -9.24 28.42
C PRO A 307 22.18 -8.04 27.95
N SER A 308 22.18 -6.92 28.69
CA SER A 308 23.24 -5.88 28.59
C SER A 308 23.10 -4.72 29.61
N TRP A 309 22.39 -4.91 30.73
CA TRP A 309 22.29 -3.86 31.74
C TRP A 309 22.73 -4.36 33.12
N SER A 310 23.77 -3.73 33.66
CA SER A 310 24.22 -3.94 35.05
C SER A 310 23.71 -2.77 35.91
N PRO A 311 22.95 -3.02 37.00
CA PRO A 311 22.54 -1.96 37.91
C PRO A 311 23.75 -1.47 38.75
N PRO A 312 23.74 -0.20 39.19
CA PRO A 312 24.79 0.33 40.06
C PRO A 312 24.73 -0.32 41.46
N PRO A 313 25.86 -0.41 42.19
CA PRO A 313 25.89 -1.02 43.51
C PRO A 313 25.10 -0.18 44.53
N PRO A 314 24.50 -0.82 45.56
CA PRO A 314 23.67 -0.14 46.54
C PRO A 314 24.52 0.78 47.42
N GLY A 315 24.42 2.09 47.18
CA GLY A 315 24.93 3.13 48.05
C GLY A 315 23.97 3.38 49.21
N HIS A 316 24.52 3.34 50.42
CA HIS A 316 23.84 3.59 51.68
C HIS A 316 23.06 4.92 51.72
N GLY A 317 21.77 4.81 52.08
CA GLY A 317 21.15 5.59 53.14
C GLY A 317 21.12 7.12 53.01
N GLY A 318 19.91 7.65 52.85
CA GLY A 318 19.47 8.70 53.77
C GLY A 318 18.82 9.94 53.15
N LYS A 319 17.56 10.12 53.56
CA LYS A 319 16.83 11.37 53.79
C LYS A 319 16.11 12.02 52.59
N ARG A 320 14.78 11.92 52.68
CA ARG A 320 13.80 12.91 52.18
C ARG A 320 14.08 14.31 52.75
N PRO A 321 13.69 15.36 52.03
CA PRO A 321 12.59 16.22 52.50
C PRO A 321 11.63 16.58 51.33
N VAL A 322 10.29 16.61 51.47
CA VAL A 322 9.42 17.71 52.00
C VAL A 322 9.92 19.07 51.49
N GLU A 323 9.23 19.88 50.69
CA GLU A 323 7.79 20.14 50.42
C GLU A 323 7.44 19.99 48.94
#